data_AF-A0A7Y8CMZ5-F1
#
_entry.id   AF-A0A7Y8CMZ5-F1
#
_cell.length_a   1.000
_cell.length_b   1.000
_cell.length_c   1.000
_cell.angle_alpha   90.00
_cell.angle_beta   90.00
_cell.angle_gamma   90.00
#
_symmetry.space_group_name_H-M   'P 1'
#
loop_
_entity.id
_entity.type
_entity.pdbx_description
1 polymer ?
#
loop_
_entity_poly.entity_id
_entity_poly.type
_entity_poly.pdbx_seq_one_letter_code
_entity_poly.pdbx_strand_id
1 'polypeptide(L)'
;MSDVYIIYARENRKTAQKVYDLLARRWKVWWDDHIVGDYNRAIKTNLAKTKCIVALYSVYADKPAVTEELRLGEKYNKIIIPLELDDSDAPYPYGHYSSIDFRQWNGEAEHPGVKLLHTKIGTVVEGREKERIQVSAGEKLPIPNIFMSVSSHETQFDPVDALKVLKAHSTSSILVSAYDLVNSANRAQMISQIKSYRGNGGLVLIDSGNYEAQRLEDEQWKPKDFHKALRDTPHDWAFSFDEMNPSSDPREAIEQIISAVKRDSKCTPAPVFPIIHVDQGEEGLARLPEIVREVSKQLRPQVIALPERELGAGLAMRAKTMKKLRKELDCLPYYQPIHLLGTGNPWSIAVLVAAGADTFDGLEWCRFAVDPVQGRLHHFQHFDFFQDKATRTQFLDLVDATPEIEYAGRVALYNLEYYKEFGRDMRDFISTNDARLFALGVMNSFTSEDLKKLFPEIFT
;
A
#
# COMPACT_ATOMS: atom_id res chain seq x y z
N MET A 1 -10.81 17.31 16.01
CA MET A 1 -10.13 16.97 17.28
C MET A 1 -8.65 16.80 16.99
N SER A 2 -7.77 17.30 17.86
CA SER A 2 -6.33 17.01 17.80
C SER A 2 -6.04 15.74 18.57
N ASP A 3 -5.02 15.02 18.12
CA ASP A 3 -4.51 13.81 18.74
C ASP A 3 -3.50 14.15 19.85
N VAL A 4 -2.60 15.11 19.58
CA VAL A 4 -1.55 15.55 20.50
C VAL A 4 -1.64 17.07 20.70
N TYR A 5 -1.41 17.54 21.92
CA TYR A 5 -1.31 18.96 22.28
C TYR A 5 0.10 19.24 22.82
N ILE A 6 0.77 20.29 22.35
CA ILE A 6 2.12 20.66 22.81
C ILE A 6 2.03 21.82 23.81
N ILE A 7 2.52 21.60 25.05
CA ILE A 7 2.71 22.66 26.06
C ILE A 7 4.18 23.06 26.08
N TYR A 8 4.45 24.36 26.02
CA TYR A 8 5.82 24.88 26.07
C TYR A 8 5.86 26.34 26.56
N ALA A 9 6.98 26.74 27.16
CA ALA A 9 7.25 28.15 27.44
C ALA A 9 7.64 28.88 26.15
N ARG A 10 7.31 30.18 26.04
CA ARG A 10 7.57 30.99 24.83
C ARG A 10 9.02 30.92 24.34
N GLU A 11 9.98 30.78 25.24
CA GLU A 11 11.41 30.65 24.95
C GLU A 11 11.75 29.36 24.19
N ASN A 12 10.97 28.30 24.42
CA ASN A 12 11.13 27.00 23.77
C ASN A 12 10.41 26.92 22.41
N ARG A 13 9.90 28.02 21.85
CA ARG A 13 9.12 28.05 20.60
C ARG A 13 9.82 27.35 19.43
N LYS A 14 11.13 27.56 19.26
CA LYS A 14 11.90 26.90 18.18
C LYS A 14 11.93 25.37 18.36
N THR A 15 12.08 24.90 19.60
CA THR A 15 12.06 23.47 19.91
C THR A 15 10.66 22.90 19.75
N ALA A 16 9.63 23.62 20.20
CA ALA A 16 8.22 23.24 20.01
C ALA A 16 7.85 23.09 18.53
N GLN A 17 8.35 23.98 17.66
CA GLN A 17 8.19 23.85 16.22
C GLN A 17 8.81 22.57 15.68
N LYS A 18 10.05 22.25 16.07
CA LYS A 18 10.70 21.00 15.66
C LYS A 18 9.93 19.77 16.13
N VAL A 19 9.42 19.79 17.37
CA VAL A 19 8.59 18.70 17.92
C VAL A 19 7.27 18.61 17.14
N TYR A 20 6.65 19.74 16.81
CA TYR A 20 5.46 19.79 15.96
C TYR A 20 5.74 19.16 14.58
N ASP A 21 6.79 19.59 13.88
CA ASP A 21 7.15 19.08 12.54
C ASP A 21 7.46 17.57 12.55
N LEU A 22 7.94 17.06 13.69
CA LEU A 22 8.18 15.64 13.91
C LEU A 22 6.86 14.86 14.12
N LEU A 23 6.00 15.36 15.00
CA LEU A 23 4.77 14.68 15.42
C LEU A 23 3.63 14.82 14.40
N ALA A 24 3.56 15.94 13.68
CA ALA A 24 2.56 16.22 12.66
C ALA A 24 2.60 15.23 11.48
N ARG A 25 3.70 14.46 11.36
CA ARG A 25 3.84 13.37 10.38
C ARG A 25 2.93 12.17 10.66
N ARG A 26 2.53 11.96 11.92
CA ARG A 26 1.81 10.75 12.38
C ARG A 26 0.52 11.02 13.15
N TRP A 27 0.36 12.23 13.68
CA TRP A 27 -0.80 12.60 14.49
C TRP A 27 -1.28 14.00 14.13
N LYS A 28 -2.56 14.29 14.40
CA LYS A 28 -3.07 15.65 14.31
C LYS A 28 -2.61 16.45 15.53
N VAL A 29 -1.49 17.16 15.40
CA VAL A 29 -0.92 17.95 16.50
C VAL A 29 -1.56 19.33 16.55
N TRP A 30 -1.90 19.79 17.75
CA TRP A 30 -2.29 21.16 17.99
C TRP A 30 -1.11 21.94 18.58
N TRP A 31 -0.80 23.06 17.93
CA TRP A 31 0.24 24.01 18.32
C TRP A 31 -0.34 25.43 18.22
N ASP A 32 -0.15 26.22 19.26
CA ASP A 32 -0.80 27.51 19.55
C ASP A 32 -0.35 28.67 18.62
N ASP A 33 0.75 28.51 17.89
CA ASP A 33 1.40 29.56 17.10
C ASP A 33 0.61 29.98 15.83
N HIS A 34 -0.58 29.42 15.62
CA HIS A 34 -1.47 29.70 14.47
C HIS A 34 -2.83 30.29 14.87
N ILE A 35 -3.00 30.69 16.14
CA ILE A 35 -4.27 31.26 16.63
C ILE A 35 -4.38 32.75 16.32
N VAL A 36 -5.55 33.15 15.81
CA VAL A 36 -6.00 34.54 15.75
C VAL A 36 -7.26 34.66 16.63
N GLY A 37 -7.21 35.43 17.73
CA GLY A 37 -8.36 35.66 18.63
C GLY A 37 -8.13 35.32 20.11
N ASP A 38 -9.18 34.93 20.85
CA ASP A 38 -9.13 34.63 22.29
C ASP A 38 -8.40 33.31 22.59
N TYR A 39 -7.12 33.44 22.97
CA TYR A 39 -6.23 32.34 23.33
C TYR A 39 -6.79 31.45 24.45
N ASN A 40 -7.37 32.03 25.51
CA ASN A 40 -7.81 31.27 26.67
C ASN A 40 -8.97 30.33 26.34
N ARG A 41 -9.90 30.79 25.49
CA ARG A 41 -11.01 29.97 25.01
C ARG A 41 -10.53 28.87 24.06
N ALA A 42 -9.60 29.19 23.16
CA ALA A 42 -9.03 28.23 22.22
C ALA A 42 -8.24 27.11 22.93
N ILE A 43 -7.39 27.46 23.90
CA ILE A 43 -6.61 26.52 24.72
C ILE A 43 -7.55 25.57 25.46
N LYS A 44 -8.51 26.09 26.25
CA LYS A 44 -9.46 25.24 27.00
C LYS A 44 -10.24 24.28 26.10
N THR A 45 -10.65 24.74 24.92
CA THR A 45 -11.43 23.93 23.98
C THR A 45 -10.60 22.81 23.34
N ASN A 46 -9.37 23.12 22.91
CA ASN A 46 -8.51 22.14 22.24
C ASN A 46 -7.90 21.16 23.24
N LEU A 47 -7.46 21.63 24.40
CA LEU A 47 -6.89 20.80 25.46
C LEU A 47 -7.94 19.82 26.03
N ALA A 48 -9.22 20.20 26.13
CA ALA A 48 -10.29 19.27 26.49
C ALA A 48 -10.50 18.16 25.44
N LYS A 49 -10.28 18.48 24.16
CA LYS A 49 -10.52 17.58 23.01
C LYS A 49 -9.29 16.76 22.58
N THR A 50 -8.11 17.06 23.11
CA THR A 50 -6.88 16.29 22.80
C THR A 50 -6.91 14.92 23.45
N LYS A 51 -6.17 13.96 22.90
CA LYS A 51 -6.03 12.63 23.51
C LYS A 51 -4.84 12.57 24.47
N CYS A 52 -3.71 13.15 24.10
CA CYS A 52 -2.55 13.31 24.99
C CYS A 52 -1.88 14.69 24.88
N ILE A 53 -0.99 14.95 25.83
CA ILE A 53 -0.21 16.19 25.96
C ILE A 53 1.28 15.82 25.92
N VAL A 54 2.04 16.58 25.13
CA VAL A 54 3.51 16.57 25.15
C VAL A 54 3.96 17.89 25.77
N ALA A 55 4.66 17.83 26.90
CA ALA A 55 5.07 19.02 27.64
C ALA A 55 6.59 19.21 27.60
N LEU A 56 7.06 20.39 27.21
CA LEU A 56 8.48 20.71 27.14
C LEU A 56 8.98 21.26 28.48
N TYR A 57 9.79 20.47 29.18
CA TYR A 57 10.41 20.84 30.45
C TYR A 57 11.79 21.41 30.21
N SER A 58 12.00 22.64 30.67
CA SER A 58 13.27 23.36 30.64
C SER A 58 13.31 24.30 31.85
N VAL A 59 14.36 25.11 31.99
CA VAL A 59 14.46 26.17 33.01
C VAL A 59 13.26 27.14 33.04
N TYR A 60 12.41 27.14 32.01
CA TYR A 60 11.23 27.99 31.90
C TYR A 60 9.91 27.28 32.22
N ALA A 61 9.95 26.00 32.62
CA ALA A 61 8.76 25.17 32.83
C ALA A 61 7.89 25.60 34.02
N ASP A 62 8.45 26.32 35.00
CA ASP A 62 7.70 26.87 36.15
C ASP A 62 6.85 28.10 35.80
N LYS A 63 6.94 28.61 34.57
CA LYS A 63 6.16 29.79 34.16
C LYS A 63 4.65 29.49 34.18
N PRO A 64 3.80 30.47 34.56
CA PRO A 64 2.35 30.32 34.59
C PRO A 64 1.73 29.77 33.30
N ALA A 65 2.31 30.12 32.14
CA ALA A 65 1.83 29.62 30.84
C ALA A 65 1.91 28.10 30.72
N VAL A 66 2.94 27.47 31.29
CA VAL A 66 3.14 26.02 31.27
C VAL A 66 2.37 25.36 32.41
N THR A 67 2.48 25.89 33.62
CA THR A 67 1.87 25.28 34.82
C THR A 67 0.34 25.35 34.81
N GLU A 68 -0.28 26.43 34.31
CA GLU A 68 -1.74 26.49 34.18
C GLU A 68 -2.28 25.52 33.11
N GLU A 69 -1.55 25.31 32.00
CA GLU A 69 -1.95 24.34 30.98
C GLU A 69 -1.79 22.90 31.46
N LEU A 70 -0.73 22.59 32.21
CA LEU A 70 -0.55 21.30 32.88
C LEU A 70 -1.68 21.02 33.87
N ARG A 71 -2.06 22.02 34.68
CA ARG A 71 -3.20 21.94 35.61
C ARG A 71 -4.52 21.68 34.88
N LEU A 72 -4.73 22.28 33.71
CA LEU A 72 -5.88 21.99 32.87
C LEU A 72 -5.82 20.58 32.28
N GLY A 73 -4.63 20.09 31.93
CA GLY A 73 -4.39 18.72 31.48
C GLY A 73 -4.80 17.68 32.52
N GLU A 74 -4.35 17.85 33.76
CA GLU A 74 -4.78 17.03 34.90
C GLU A 74 -6.28 17.10 35.12
N LYS A 75 -6.85 18.32 35.12
CA LYS A 75 -8.30 18.52 35.30
C LYS A 75 -9.12 17.76 34.26
N TYR A 76 -8.62 17.63 33.03
CA TYR A 76 -9.29 16.88 31.96
C TYR A 76 -8.82 15.43 31.83
N ASN A 77 -8.09 14.91 32.82
CA ASN A 77 -7.56 13.54 32.86
C ASN A 77 -6.76 13.17 31.59
N LYS A 78 -5.94 14.11 31.08
CA LYS A 78 -5.08 13.87 29.91
C LYS A 78 -3.79 13.19 30.32
N ILE A 79 -3.30 12.29 29.47
CA ILE A 79 -1.98 11.71 29.65
C ILE A 79 -0.93 12.73 29.24
N ILE A 80 -0.02 13.04 30.16
CA ILE A 80 1.06 14.02 29.98
C ILE A 80 2.38 13.26 29.79
N ILE A 81 3.08 13.59 28.70
CA ILE A 81 4.37 13.03 28.32
C ILE A 81 5.40 14.17 28.36
N PRO A 82 6.20 14.29 29.43
CA PRO A 82 7.23 15.32 29.52
C PRO A 82 8.45 15.02 28.65
N LEU A 83 9.01 16.06 28.03
CA LEU A 83 10.31 16.05 27.35
C LEU A 83 11.28 16.95 28.12
N GLU A 84 12.37 16.38 28.64
CA GLU A 84 13.41 17.13 29.35
C GLU A 84 14.39 17.74 28.35
N LEU A 85 14.44 19.07 28.29
CA LEU A 85 15.26 19.82 27.34
C LEU A 85 16.58 20.32 27.95
N ASP A 86 16.67 20.42 29.28
CA ASP A 86 17.88 20.80 30.01
C ASP A 86 17.91 20.09 31.39
N ASP A 87 18.89 20.42 32.22
CA ASP A 87 19.09 19.80 33.55
C ASP A 87 18.26 20.47 34.66
N SER A 88 17.26 21.29 34.31
CA SER A 88 16.42 21.95 35.31
C SER A 88 15.38 20.99 35.90
N ASP A 89 14.95 21.29 37.13
CA ASP A 89 13.88 20.54 37.77
C ASP A 89 12.55 20.66 37.02
N ALA A 90 11.77 19.57 37.05
CA ALA A 90 10.40 19.57 36.55
C ALA A 90 9.51 20.52 37.38
N PRO A 91 8.53 21.20 36.76
CA PRO A 91 7.70 22.14 37.48
C PRO A 91 6.87 21.45 38.56
N TYR A 92 6.85 21.98 39.78
CA TYR A 92 6.09 21.36 40.88
C TYR A 92 4.57 21.55 40.68
N PRO A 93 3.72 20.52 40.89
CA PRO A 93 4.00 19.16 41.35
C PRO A 93 4.21 18.11 40.24
N TYR A 94 4.45 18.52 39.00
CA TYR A 94 4.43 17.71 37.78
C TYR A 94 5.72 16.91 37.50
N GLY A 95 6.60 16.74 38.49
CA GLY A 95 7.81 15.92 38.37
C GLY A 95 7.58 14.41 38.51
N HIS A 96 6.36 13.98 38.83
CA HIS A 96 6.03 12.58 39.03
C HIS A 96 5.74 11.81 37.72
N TYR A 97 5.64 12.49 36.58
CA TYR A 97 5.40 11.86 35.28
C TYR A 97 6.65 11.19 34.72
N SER A 98 6.47 10.11 33.96
CA SER A 98 7.56 9.46 33.24
C SER A 98 8.03 10.32 32.07
N SER A 99 9.16 11.00 32.23
CA SER A 99 9.76 11.89 31.24
C SER A 99 10.53 11.14 30.14
N ILE A 100 11.01 11.89 29.15
CA ILE A 100 11.89 11.43 28.08
C ILE A 100 13.03 12.43 27.94
N ASP A 101 14.27 11.93 27.92
CA ASP A 101 15.45 12.76 27.73
C ASP A 101 15.54 13.28 26.29
N PHE A 102 15.47 14.60 26.15
CA PHE A 102 15.59 15.36 24.90
C PHE A 102 16.74 16.38 24.94
N ARG A 103 17.59 16.35 25.97
CA ARG A 103 18.66 17.36 26.19
C ARG A 103 19.65 17.47 25.03
N GLN A 104 19.94 16.35 24.36
CA GLN A 104 20.88 16.28 23.24
C GLN A 104 20.20 16.29 21.86
N TRP A 105 18.89 16.48 21.80
CA TRP A 105 18.16 16.41 20.54
C TRP A 105 18.13 17.75 19.80
N ASN A 106 18.53 17.77 18.53
CA ASN A 106 18.58 18.99 17.72
C ASN A 106 17.62 18.97 16.52
N GLY A 107 16.78 17.94 16.38
CA GLY A 107 15.79 17.80 15.30
C GLY A 107 15.91 16.50 14.51
N GLU A 108 16.86 15.62 14.88
CA GLU A 108 17.11 14.36 14.20
C GLU A 108 15.95 13.39 14.41
N ALA A 109 15.42 12.80 13.33
CA ALA A 109 14.31 11.86 13.40
C ALA A 109 14.68 10.48 14.00
N GLU A 110 15.97 10.11 13.93
CA GLU A 110 16.45 8.81 14.40
C GLU A 110 16.92 8.79 15.87
N HIS A 111 16.81 9.92 16.57
CA HIS A 111 17.23 10.06 17.96
C HIS A 111 16.50 9.04 18.88
N PRO A 112 17.18 8.39 19.84
CA PRO A 112 16.54 7.42 20.74
C PRO A 112 15.34 7.98 21.51
N GLY A 113 15.42 9.24 21.95
CA GLY A 113 14.31 9.94 22.61
C GLY A 113 13.08 10.12 21.69
N VAL A 114 13.29 10.31 20.38
CA VAL A 114 12.19 10.38 19.40
C VAL A 114 11.48 9.04 19.25
N LYS A 115 12.23 7.94 19.24
CA LYS A 115 11.65 6.58 19.20
C LYS A 115 10.80 6.32 20.45
N LEU A 116 11.31 6.66 21.63
CA LEU A 116 10.58 6.50 22.89
C LEU A 116 9.33 7.39 22.95
N LEU A 117 9.42 8.63 22.44
CA LEU A 117 8.29 9.55 22.33
C LEU A 117 7.19 8.98 21.43
N HIS A 118 7.56 8.46 20.27
CA HIS A 118 6.62 7.79 19.37
C HIS A 118 5.95 6.58 20.03
N THR A 119 6.70 5.75 20.75
CA THR A 119 6.14 4.61 21.49
C THR A 119 5.15 5.07 22.56
N LYS A 120 5.52 6.06 23.40
CA LYS A 120 4.65 6.58 24.46
C LYS A 120 3.39 7.28 23.95
N ILE A 121 3.46 7.98 22.81
CA ILE A 121 2.25 8.54 22.17
C ILE A 121 1.42 7.40 21.58
N GLY A 122 2.05 6.43 20.93
CA GLY A 122 1.39 5.28 20.30
C GLY A 122 0.58 4.40 21.27
N THR A 123 0.97 4.33 22.55
CA THR A 123 0.19 3.62 23.58
C THR A 123 -1.08 4.35 24.01
N VAL A 124 -1.20 5.65 23.70
CA VAL A 124 -2.33 6.51 24.10
C VAL A 124 -3.19 6.91 22.91
N VAL A 125 -2.54 7.06 21.76
CA VAL A 125 -3.11 7.53 20.51
C VAL A 125 -2.60 6.61 19.42
N GLU A 126 -3.49 5.77 18.91
CA GLU A 126 -3.23 5.03 17.68
C GLU A 126 -2.72 5.99 16.61
N GLY A 127 -1.52 5.73 16.09
CA GLY A 127 -0.95 6.50 15.00
C GLY A 127 -1.93 6.53 13.86
N ARG A 128 -2.15 7.70 13.25
CA ARG A 128 -2.77 7.71 11.94
C ARG A 128 -1.73 7.11 11.00
N GLU A 129 -1.89 5.84 10.65
CA GLU A 129 -1.39 5.40 9.35
C GLU A 129 -1.96 6.41 8.35
N LYS A 130 -1.11 7.04 7.53
CA LYS A 130 -1.59 7.98 6.50
C LYS A 130 -2.74 7.30 5.79
N GLU A 131 -3.93 7.91 5.82
CA GLU A 131 -5.18 7.22 5.46
C GLU A 131 -5.06 6.62 4.06
N ARG A 132 -4.84 5.29 4.02
CA ARG A 132 -4.95 4.46 2.82
C ARG A 132 -6.33 4.61 2.17
N ILE A 133 -7.31 4.98 2.99
CA ILE A 133 -8.75 5.01 2.76
C ILE A 133 -9.19 6.09 1.76
N GLN A 134 -8.38 7.11 1.47
CA GLN A 134 -8.74 8.18 0.52
C GLN A 134 -7.99 8.18 -0.81
N VAL A 135 -7.07 7.25 -1.05
CA VAL A 135 -6.33 7.23 -2.31
C VAL A 135 -7.08 6.39 -3.34
N SER A 136 -8.10 6.98 -3.95
CA SER A 136 -8.58 6.48 -5.24
C SER A 136 -7.48 6.79 -6.26
N ALA A 137 -6.74 5.77 -6.71
CA ALA A 137 -5.92 5.94 -7.89
C ALA A 137 -6.93 6.16 -9.05
N GLY A 138 -7.13 7.43 -9.41
CA GLY A 138 -8.26 7.91 -10.22
C GLY A 138 -9.63 7.71 -9.56
N GLU A 139 -10.66 8.44 -9.99
CA GLU A 139 -12.05 8.32 -9.48
C GLU A 139 -12.69 6.91 -9.71
N LYS A 140 -11.94 5.93 -10.22
CA LYS A 140 -12.45 4.65 -10.73
C LYS A 140 -11.92 3.38 -10.06
N LEU A 141 -10.79 3.41 -9.32
CA LEU A 141 -10.24 2.19 -8.72
C LEU A 141 -10.23 2.25 -7.19
N PRO A 142 -11.04 1.43 -6.50
CA PRO A 142 -10.98 1.34 -5.05
C PRO A 142 -9.72 0.59 -4.64
N ILE A 143 -8.92 1.12 -3.72
CA ILE A 143 -7.77 0.39 -3.15
C ILE A 143 -8.10 -0.20 -1.77
N PRO A 144 -7.57 -1.40 -1.46
CA PRO A 144 -6.83 -2.26 -2.37
C PRO A 144 -7.65 -2.93 -3.47
N ASN A 145 -6.93 -3.34 -4.50
CA ASN A 145 -7.49 -3.96 -5.69
C ASN A 145 -6.62 -5.08 -6.25
N ILE A 146 -7.25 -6.05 -6.92
CA ILE A 146 -6.57 -7.11 -7.66
C ILE A 146 -6.97 -6.98 -9.13
N PHE A 147 -5.98 -6.81 -9.99
CA PHE A 147 -6.14 -6.84 -11.43
C PHE A 147 -6.12 -8.30 -11.89
N MET A 148 -7.16 -8.72 -12.61
CA MET A 148 -7.17 -10.04 -13.21
C MET A 148 -6.28 -10.00 -14.46
N SER A 149 -5.12 -10.66 -14.39
CA SER A 149 -4.13 -10.60 -15.46
C SER A 149 -4.56 -11.42 -16.67
N VAL A 150 -4.24 -10.94 -17.85
CA VAL A 150 -4.44 -11.57 -19.16
C VAL A 150 -3.08 -11.68 -19.82
N SER A 151 -2.61 -12.92 -19.96
CA SER A 151 -1.35 -13.27 -20.60
C SER A 151 -1.53 -14.53 -21.44
N SER A 152 -0.71 -14.71 -22.48
CA SER A 152 -0.60 -15.96 -23.24
C SER A 152 0.28 -17.00 -22.55
N HIS A 153 1.00 -16.62 -21.49
CA HIS A 153 1.93 -17.50 -20.78
C HIS A 153 1.34 -18.05 -19.48
N GLU A 154 1.66 -19.32 -19.17
CA GLU A 154 1.27 -20.01 -17.93
C GLU A 154 -0.23 -19.86 -17.59
N THR A 155 -1.14 -20.04 -18.54
CA THR A 155 -2.59 -19.92 -18.34
C THR A 155 -3.35 -21.09 -18.98
N GLN A 156 -4.63 -21.26 -18.63
CA GLN A 156 -5.54 -22.23 -19.23
C GLN A 156 -6.34 -21.65 -20.42
N PHE A 157 -6.10 -20.38 -20.79
CA PHE A 157 -6.89 -19.66 -21.79
C PHE A 157 -6.00 -19.01 -22.85
N ASP A 158 -6.48 -18.93 -24.09
CA ASP A 158 -6.02 -17.90 -25.01
C ASP A 158 -6.45 -16.51 -24.48
N PRO A 159 -5.63 -15.45 -24.66
CA PRO A 159 -5.97 -14.11 -24.19
C PRO A 159 -7.35 -13.58 -24.63
N VAL A 160 -7.84 -13.94 -25.82
CA VAL A 160 -9.17 -13.54 -26.28
C VAL A 160 -10.26 -14.20 -25.45
N ASP A 161 -10.10 -15.48 -25.12
CA ASP A 161 -11.08 -16.21 -24.32
C ASP A 161 -11.04 -15.76 -22.86
N ALA A 162 -9.86 -15.47 -22.32
CA ALA A 162 -9.72 -14.83 -21.01
C ALA A 162 -10.50 -13.51 -20.95
N LEU A 163 -10.35 -12.64 -21.96
CA LEU A 163 -11.09 -11.37 -22.03
C LEU A 163 -12.61 -11.58 -22.13
N LYS A 164 -13.08 -12.61 -22.84
CA LYS A 164 -14.52 -12.96 -22.88
C LYS A 164 -15.04 -13.35 -21.50
N VAL A 165 -14.30 -14.22 -20.78
CA VAL A 165 -14.67 -14.68 -19.43
C VAL A 165 -14.70 -13.50 -18.44
N LEU A 166 -13.66 -12.67 -18.42
CA LEU A 166 -13.55 -11.51 -17.54
C LEU A 166 -14.66 -10.47 -17.78
N LYS A 167 -15.06 -10.30 -19.04
CA LYS A 167 -16.19 -9.46 -19.43
C LYS A 167 -17.53 -10.07 -19.00
N ALA A 168 -17.73 -11.38 -19.19
CA ALA A 168 -18.95 -12.07 -18.79
C ALA A 168 -19.17 -12.00 -17.27
N HIS A 169 -18.10 -12.12 -16.47
CA HIS A 169 -18.14 -11.94 -15.02
C HIS A 169 -18.35 -10.49 -14.57
N SER A 170 -18.08 -9.51 -15.44
CA SER A 170 -18.08 -8.07 -15.11
C SER A 170 -17.07 -7.70 -14.02
N THR A 171 -15.86 -8.25 -14.12
CA THR A 171 -14.73 -7.83 -13.27
C THR A 171 -14.48 -6.33 -13.38
N SER A 172 -14.01 -5.70 -12.30
CA SER A 172 -13.80 -4.24 -12.26
C SER A 172 -12.51 -3.78 -12.92
N SER A 173 -11.49 -4.64 -12.98
CA SER A 173 -10.15 -4.27 -13.45
C SER A 173 -9.36 -5.46 -13.99
N ILE A 174 -8.65 -5.24 -15.08
CA ILE A 174 -7.74 -6.23 -15.70
C ILE A 174 -6.37 -5.62 -15.98
N LEU A 175 -5.35 -6.48 -15.95
CA LEU A 175 -4.01 -6.18 -16.44
C LEU A 175 -3.78 -6.99 -17.72
N VAL A 176 -3.27 -6.37 -18.78
CA VAL A 176 -3.04 -7.03 -20.06
C VAL A 176 -1.59 -6.83 -20.49
N SER A 177 -0.91 -7.91 -20.88
CA SER A 177 0.45 -7.84 -21.41
C SER A 177 0.50 -7.06 -22.73
N ALA A 178 1.35 -6.03 -22.80
CA ALA A 178 1.62 -5.35 -24.07
C ALA A 178 2.24 -6.27 -25.12
N TYR A 179 3.00 -7.29 -24.70
CA TYR A 179 3.61 -8.25 -25.60
C TYR A 179 2.53 -9.00 -26.39
N ASP A 180 1.52 -9.53 -25.69
CA ASP A 180 0.41 -10.25 -26.33
C ASP A 180 -0.43 -9.34 -27.23
N LEU A 181 -0.61 -8.07 -26.84
CA LEU A 181 -1.30 -7.07 -27.66
C LEU A 181 -0.59 -6.78 -28.98
N VAL A 182 0.70 -7.07 -29.10
CA VAL A 182 1.46 -6.86 -30.34
C VAL A 182 1.63 -8.16 -31.11
N ASN A 183 1.94 -9.26 -30.43
CA ASN A 183 2.42 -10.51 -31.02
C ASN A 183 1.33 -11.58 -31.18
N SER A 184 0.16 -11.43 -30.55
CA SER A 184 -0.93 -12.39 -30.72
C SER A 184 -1.47 -12.40 -32.16
N ALA A 185 -1.66 -13.60 -32.72
CA ALA A 185 -2.35 -13.79 -33.99
C ALA A 185 -3.80 -13.24 -33.97
N ASN A 186 -4.42 -13.19 -32.79
CA ASN A 186 -5.79 -12.73 -32.59
C ASN A 186 -5.87 -11.28 -32.05
N ARG A 187 -4.79 -10.49 -32.21
CA ARG A 187 -4.69 -9.10 -31.73
C ARG A 187 -5.93 -8.23 -32.00
N ALA A 188 -6.49 -8.27 -33.21
CA ALA A 188 -7.65 -7.46 -33.56
C ALA A 188 -8.87 -7.80 -32.69
N GLN A 189 -9.04 -9.09 -32.38
CA GLN A 189 -10.11 -9.55 -31.48
C GLN A 189 -9.83 -9.16 -30.04
N MET A 190 -8.57 -9.26 -29.56
CA MET A 190 -8.19 -8.80 -28.22
C MET A 190 -8.54 -7.32 -28.03
N ILE A 191 -8.11 -6.45 -28.97
CA ILE A 191 -8.41 -5.02 -28.91
C ILE A 191 -9.92 -4.75 -28.94
N SER A 192 -10.69 -5.53 -29.71
CA SER A 192 -12.16 -5.45 -29.74
C SER A 192 -12.78 -5.83 -28.39
N GLN A 193 -12.32 -6.91 -27.75
CA GLN A 193 -12.80 -7.31 -26.43
C GLN A 193 -12.43 -6.26 -25.36
N ILE A 194 -11.23 -5.69 -25.41
CA ILE A 194 -10.79 -4.62 -24.50
C ILE A 194 -11.65 -3.36 -24.67
N LYS A 195 -11.96 -2.96 -25.90
CA LYS A 195 -12.90 -1.85 -26.18
C LYS A 195 -14.26 -2.11 -25.54
N SER A 196 -14.80 -3.31 -25.73
CA SER A 196 -16.08 -3.72 -25.15
C SER A 196 -16.04 -3.76 -23.61
N TYR A 197 -14.95 -4.30 -23.04
CA TYR A 197 -14.74 -4.39 -21.59
C TYR A 197 -14.71 -3.01 -20.93
N ARG A 198 -13.96 -2.06 -21.51
CA ARG A 198 -13.94 -0.66 -21.06
C ARG A 198 -15.29 0.03 -21.22
N GLY A 199 -15.99 -0.26 -22.32
CA GLY A 199 -17.35 0.23 -22.56
C GLY A 199 -18.35 -0.19 -21.48
N ASN A 200 -18.11 -1.33 -20.82
CA ASN A 200 -18.90 -1.84 -19.69
C ASN A 200 -18.45 -1.27 -18.33
N GLY A 201 -17.50 -0.33 -18.32
CA GLY A 201 -17.01 0.32 -17.10
C GLY A 201 -15.78 -0.34 -16.47
N GLY A 202 -15.23 -1.41 -17.06
CA GLY A 202 -14.02 -2.06 -16.56
C GLY A 202 -12.76 -1.22 -16.80
N LEU A 203 -11.81 -1.27 -15.86
CA LEU A 203 -10.54 -0.56 -15.93
C LEU A 203 -9.45 -1.43 -16.57
N VAL A 204 -8.70 -0.87 -17.52
CA VAL A 204 -7.64 -1.60 -18.22
C VAL A 204 -6.28 -0.99 -17.93
N LEU A 205 -5.40 -1.82 -17.37
CA LEU A 205 -3.98 -1.54 -17.16
C LEU A 205 -3.15 -2.33 -18.17
N ILE A 206 -2.27 -1.66 -18.92
CA ILE A 206 -1.31 -2.32 -19.82
C ILE A 206 0.02 -2.49 -19.10
N ASP A 207 0.53 -3.72 -19.05
CA ASP A 207 1.86 -4.04 -18.54
C ASP A 207 2.94 -3.94 -19.64
N SER A 208 4.22 -3.88 -19.27
CA SER A 208 5.33 -3.67 -20.21
C SER A 208 5.52 -4.81 -21.22
N GLY A 209 5.13 -6.03 -20.84
CA GLY A 209 5.32 -7.25 -21.64
C GLY A 209 6.75 -7.82 -21.59
N ASN A 210 7.64 -7.27 -20.77
CA ASN A 210 9.01 -7.80 -20.63
C ASN A 210 9.04 -9.21 -20.04
N TYR A 211 8.05 -9.56 -19.20
CA TYR A 211 7.95 -10.90 -18.63
C TYR A 211 7.72 -11.97 -19.71
N GLU A 212 6.76 -11.77 -20.61
CA GLU A 212 6.52 -12.68 -21.74
C GLU A 212 7.72 -12.72 -22.69
N ALA A 213 8.30 -11.56 -23.03
CA ALA A 213 9.47 -11.49 -23.90
C ALA A 213 10.64 -12.30 -23.33
N GLN A 214 10.93 -12.17 -22.04
CA GLN A 214 12.00 -12.94 -21.37
C GLN A 214 11.71 -14.44 -21.40
N ARG A 215 10.46 -14.85 -21.14
CA ARG A 215 10.07 -16.28 -21.09
C ARG A 215 10.04 -16.94 -22.47
N LEU A 216 9.73 -16.16 -23.50
CA LEU A 216 9.72 -16.61 -24.90
C LEU A 216 11.06 -16.36 -25.60
N GLU A 217 12.08 -15.89 -24.87
CA GLU A 217 13.41 -15.57 -25.38
C GLU A 217 13.38 -14.59 -26.57
N ASP A 218 12.42 -13.66 -26.58
CA ASP A 218 12.28 -12.64 -27.64
C ASP A 218 13.14 -11.40 -27.34
N GLU A 219 14.36 -11.42 -27.86
CA GLU A 219 15.28 -10.28 -27.80
C GLU A 219 14.85 -9.09 -28.69
N GLN A 220 13.85 -9.28 -29.57
CA GLN A 220 13.35 -8.24 -30.47
C GLN A 220 12.29 -7.36 -29.81
N TRP A 221 11.78 -7.74 -28.63
CA TRP A 221 10.88 -6.90 -27.85
C TRP A 221 11.59 -5.62 -27.40
N LYS A 222 11.12 -4.46 -27.90
CA LYS A 222 11.74 -3.16 -27.65
C LYS A 222 10.70 -2.10 -27.30
N PRO A 223 11.14 -0.97 -26.73
CA PRO A 223 10.33 0.24 -26.54
C PRO A 223 9.34 0.58 -27.66
N LYS A 224 9.75 0.49 -28.93
CA LYS A 224 8.92 0.84 -30.09
C LYS A 224 7.67 -0.04 -30.22
N ASP A 225 7.78 -1.31 -29.83
CA ASP A 225 6.73 -2.32 -29.94
C ASP A 225 5.73 -2.15 -28.79
N PHE A 226 6.23 -1.92 -27.59
CA PHE A 226 5.42 -1.47 -26.47
C PHE A 226 4.65 -0.18 -26.79
N HIS A 227 5.29 0.81 -27.42
CA HIS A 227 4.60 2.03 -27.85
C HIS A 227 3.50 1.78 -28.89
N LYS A 228 3.65 0.74 -29.71
CA LYS A 228 2.59 0.30 -30.64
C LYS A 228 1.40 -0.26 -29.86
N ALA A 229 1.64 -1.06 -28.81
CA ALA A 229 0.59 -1.55 -27.93
C ALA A 229 -0.21 -0.40 -27.30
N LEU A 230 0.48 0.61 -26.76
CA LEU A 230 -0.13 1.79 -26.15
C LEU A 230 -0.97 2.61 -27.13
N ARG A 231 -0.47 2.85 -28.35
CA ARG A 231 -1.21 3.64 -29.35
C ARG A 231 -2.45 2.93 -29.88
N ASP A 232 -2.35 1.62 -30.07
CA ASP A 232 -3.38 0.86 -30.80
C ASP A 232 -4.48 0.32 -29.86
N THR A 233 -4.21 0.26 -28.56
CA THR A 233 -5.08 -0.37 -27.56
C THR A 233 -5.66 0.69 -26.61
N PRO A 234 -6.99 0.79 -26.47
CA PRO A 234 -7.59 1.69 -25.50
C PRO A 234 -7.36 1.17 -24.07
N HIS A 235 -6.82 2.02 -23.21
CA HIS A 235 -6.49 1.69 -21.83
C HIS A 235 -6.74 2.87 -20.90
N ASP A 236 -6.79 2.59 -19.61
CA ASP A 236 -6.94 3.60 -18.57
C ASP A 236 -5.57 3.94 -17.98
N TRP A 237 -4.72 2.92 -17.75
CA TRP A 237 -3.37 3.02 -17.19
C TRP A 237 -2.36 2.18 -17.97
N ALA A 238 -1.08 2.50 -17.80
CA ALA A 238 0.01 1.66 -18.26
C ALA A 238 1.18 1.66 -17.26
N PHE A 239 1.94 0.57 -17.21
CA PHE A 239 3.28 0.57 -16.64
C PHE A 239 4.31 0.97 -17.69
N SER A 240 5.38 1.65 -17.28
CA SER A 240 6.49 1.99 -18.17
C SER A 240 7.22 0.72 -18.60
N PHE A 241 7.76 0.73 -19.83
CA PHE A 241 8.68 -0.29 -20.28
C PHE A 241 9.96 -0.22 -19.45
N ASP A 242 10.13 -1.21 -18.59
CA ASP A 242 11.11 -1.30 -17.52
C ASP A 242 12.50 -1.72 -18.00
N GLU A 243 13.48 -1.45 -17.13
CA GLU A 243 14.85 -1.95 -17.26
C GLU A 243 15.00 -3.16 -16.35
N MET A 244 15.02 -4.35 -16.96
CA MET A 244 15.14 -5.63 -16.25
C MET A 244 16.53 -5.83 -15.63
N ASN A 245 17.54 -5.09 -16.09
CA ASN A 245 18.90 -5.11 -15.54
C ASN A 245 19.31 -3.69 -15.08
N PRO A 246 18.73 -3.18 -13.99
CA PRO A 246 18.95 -1.81 -13.54
C PRO A 246 20.39 -1.58 -13.05
N SER A 247 20.87 -0.34 -13.14
CA SER A 247 22.21 0.03 -12.66
C SER A 247 22.40 -0.34 -11.18
N SER A 248 23.64 -0.68 -10.80
CA SER A 248 24.02 -0.88 -9.40
C SER A 248 24.12 0.45 -8.63
N ASP A 249 24.29 1.59 -9.31
CA ASP A 249 24.20 2.92 -8.70
C ASP A 249 22.72 3.33 -8.52
N PRO A 250 22.25 3.57 -7.28
CA PRO A 250 20.89 4.05 -7.03
C PRO A 250 20.51 5.29 -7.83
N ARG A 251 21.43 6.23 -8.06
CA ARG A 251 21.13 7.48 -8.79
C ARG A 251 20.81 7.19 -10.25
N GLU A 252 21.66 6.41 -10.90
CA GLU A 252 21.45 5.99 -12.29
C GLU A 252 20.18 5.14 -12.42
N ALA A 253 19.92 4.22 -11.49
CA ALA A 253 18.70 3.41 -11.48
C ALA A 253 17.43 4.29 -11.40
N ILE A 254 17.43 5.31 -10.52
CA ILE A 254 16.34 6.28 -10.43
C ILE A 254 16.17 7.05 -11.75
N GLU A 255 17.27 7.50 -12.37
CA GLU A 255 17.23 8.20 -13.65
C GLU A 255 16.71 7.33 -14.80
N GLN A 256 17.09 6.05 -14.84
CA GLN A 256 16.58 5.06 -15.80
C GLN A 256 15.06 4.94 -15.67
N ILE A 257 14.53 4.76 -14.45
CA ILE A 257 13.09 4.64 -14.17
C ILE A 257 12.34 5.91 -14.59
N ILE A 258 12.84 7.08 -14.20
CA ILE A 258 12.23 8.37 -14.54
C ILE A 258 12.22 8.60 -16.05
N SER A 259 13.31 8.25 -16.72
CA SER A 259 13.45 8.39 -18.17
C SER A 259 12.52 7.44 -18.91
N ALA A 260 12.33 6.20 -18.43
CA ALA A 260 11.37 5.25 -18.98
C ALA A 260 9.94 5.78 -18.90
N VAL A 261 9.49 6.25 -17.73
CA VAL A 261 8.15 6.84 -17.57
C VAL A 261 7.96 8.05 -18.49
N LYS A 262 8.94 8.97 -18.56
CA LYS A 262 8.87 10.16 -19.43
C LYS A 262 8.86 9.81 -20.92
N ARG A 263 9.59 8.78 -21.33
CA ARG A 263 9.61 8.27 -22.71
C ARG A 263 8.23 7.73 -23.09
N ASP A 264 7.66 6.90 -22.23
CA ASP A 264 6.44 6.15 -22.54
C ASP A 264 5.18 7.00 -22.42
N SER A 265 5.17 7.97 -21.50
CA SER A 265 4.08 8.95 -21.35
C SER A 265 3.85 9.81 -22.61
N LYS A 266 4.81 9.86 -23.54
CA LYS A 266 4.64 10.56 -24.83
C LYS A 266 3.78 9.77 -25.83
N CYS A 267 3.56 8.48 -25.58
CA CYS A 267 2.89 7.57 -26.52
C CYS A 267 1.43 7.29 -26.16
N THR A 268 0.94 7.80 -25.02
CA THR A 268 -0.43 7.64 -24.57
C THR A 268 -0.87 8.84 -23.72
N PRO A 269 -2.14 9.27 -23.79
CA PRO A 269 -2.70 10.24 -22.84
C PRO A 269 -2.99 9.65 -21.45
N ALA A 270 -3.00 8.33 -21.31
CA ALA A 270 -3.15 7.66 -20.02
C ALA A 270 -1.92 7.89 -19.13
N PRO A 271 -2.08 7.93 -17.79
CA PRO A 271 -0.93 7.98 -16.90
C PRO A 271 -0.10 6.69 -17.03
N VAL A 272 1.22 6.87 -17.06
CA VAL A 272 2.20 5.80 -17.08
C VAL A 272 2.92 5.74 -15.74
N PHE A 273 2.98 4.55 -15.14
CA PHE A 273 3.54 4.34 -13.81
C PHE A 273 4.87 3.58 -13.86
N PRO A 274 5.81 3.88 -12.95
CA PRO A 274 7.09 3.18 -12.92
C PRO A 274 6.95 1.74 -12.43
N ILE A 275 7.68 0.84 -13.06
CA ILE A 275 8.10 -0.43 -12.46
C ILE A 275 9.52 -0.25 -11.96
N ILE A 276 9.77 -0.66 -10.72
CA ILE A 276 11.11 -0.59 -10.11
C ILE A 276 11.64 -2.01 -10.00
N HIS A 277 12.82 -2.21 -10.59
CA HIS A 277 13.58 -3.44 -10.43
C HIS A 277 14.81 -3.23 -9.54
N VAL A 278 15.19 -4.26 -8.79
CA VAL A 278 16.47 -4.38 -8.08
C VAL A 278 16.97 -5.82 -8.14
N ASP A 279 18.28 -5.99 -7.95
CA ASP A 279 18.84 -7.31 -7.67
C ASP A 279 18.23 -7.90 -6.38
N GLN A 280 18.01 -9.21 -6.36
CA GLN A 280 17.37 -9.90 -5.23
C GLN A 280 18.33 -10.19 -4.07
N GLY A 281 19.62 -9.91 -4.25
CA GLY A 281 20.64 -10.00 -3.22
C GLY A 281 20.49 -8.94 -2.13
N GLU A 282 21.33 -9.07 -1.11
CA GLU A 282 21.29 -8.20 0.07
C GLU A 282 21.48 -6.72 -0.27
N GLU A 283 22.40 -6.40 -1.19
CA GLU A 283 22.65 -5.02 -1.64
C GLU A 283 21.44 -4.42 -2.35
N GLY A 284 20.80 -5.19 -3.23
CA GLY A 284 19.61 -4.75 -3.97
C GLY A 284 18.41 -4.51 -3.05
N LEU A 285 18.17 -5.40 -2.10
CA LEU A 285 17.12 -5.23 -1.09
C LEU A 285 17.41 -4.05 -0.14
N ALA A 286 18.67 -3.78 0.18
CA ALA A 286 19.06 -2.68 1.07
C ALA A 286 18.78 -1.30 0.46
N ARG A 287 18.99 -1.13 -0.85
CA ARG A 287 18.78 0.14 -1.57
C ARG A 287 17.33 0.36 -2.04
N LEU A 288 16.53 -0.69 -2.14
CA LEU A 288 15.16 -0.60 -2.67
C LEU A 288 14.29 0.48 -1.99
N PRO A 289 14.26 0.63 -0.64
CA PRO A 289 13.46 1.68 0.00
C PRO A 289 13.83 3.10 -0.42
N GLU A 290 15.13 3.39 -0.57
CA GLU A 290 15.59 4.70 -1.01
C GLU A 290 15.14 4.97 -2.45
N ILE A 291 15.35 4.02 -3.36
CA ILE A 291 14.95 4.13 -4.77
C ILE A 291 13.45 4.40 -4.87
N VAL A 292 12.62 3.60 -4.19
CA VAL A 292 11.16 3.73 -4.19
C VAL A 292 10.73 5.12 -3.69
N ARG A 293 11.35 5.62 -2.61
CA ARG A 293 11.05 6.95 -2.06
C ARG A 293 11.43 8.07 -3.02
N GLU A 294 12.62 8.02 -3.62
CA GLU A 294 13.08 9.08 -4.52
C GLU A 294 12.32 9.08 -5.84
N VAL A 295 11.98 7.92 -6.40
CA VAL A 295 11.07 7.81 -7.55
C VAL A 295 9.70 8.41 -7.21
N SER A 296 9.14 8.09 -6.04
CA SER A 296 7.88 8.67 -5.58
C SER A 296 7.96 10.20 -5.48
N LYS A 297 9.02 10.76 -4.89
CA LYS A 297 9.20 12.22 -4.75
C LYS A 297 9.23 12.94 -6.08
N GLN A 298 9.93 12.37 -7.06
CA GLN A 298 10.19 13.01 -8.35
C GLN A 298 9.03 12.87 -9.33
N LEU A 299 8.37 11.71 -9.37
CA LEU A 299 7.28 11.44 -10.32
C LEU A 299 5.89 11.67 -9.73
N ARG A 300 5.72 11.52 -8.40
CA ARG A 300 4.41 11.46 -7.71
C ARG A 300 3.38 10.61 -8.46
N PRO A 301 3.72 9.36 -8.84
CA PRO A 301 2.81 8.53 -9.61
C PRO A 301 1.63 8.08 -8.73
N GLN A 302 0.49 7.75 -9.34
CA GLN A 302 -0.66 7.24 -8.59
C GLN A 302 -0.36 5.88 -7.94
N VAL A 303 0.56 5.10 -8.52
CA VAL A 303 1.07 3.85 -7.98
C VAL A 303 2.51 3.61 -8.45
N ILE A 304 3.29 2.86 -7.68
CA ILE A 304 4.61 2.34 -8.08
C ILE A 304 4.54 0.83 -8.10
N ALA A 305 4.98 0.19 -9.17
CA ALA A 305 5.02 -1.27 -9.29
C ALA A 305 6.37 -1.86 -8.90
N LEU A 306 6.31 -3.02 -8.24
CA LEU A 306 7.44 -3.82 -7.80
C LEU A 306 7.14 -5.30 -8.06
N PRO A 307 8.03 -6.08 -8.68
CA PRO A 307 7.89 -7.53 -8.73
C PRO A 307 7.90 -8.13 -7.32
N GLU A 308 6.92 -8.97 -6.98
CA GLU A 308 6.83 -9.59 -5.65
C GLU A 308 8.13 -10.35 -5.28
N ARG A 309 8.73 -11.00 -6.30
CA ARG A 309 9.98 -11.75 -6.16
C ARG A 309 11.17 -10.90 -5.72
N GLU A 310 11.13 -9.59 -5.99
CA GLU A 310 12.22 -8.65 -5.64
C GLU A 310 12.07 -8.04 -4.26
N LEU A 311 11.03 -8.44 -3.50
CA LEU A 311 10.95 -8.14 -2.07
C LEU A 311 11.74 -9.14 -1.20
N GLY A 312 12.28 -10.21 -1.81
CA GLY A 312 13.17 -11.17 -1.18
C GLY A 312 12.66 -12.61 -1.20
N ALA A 313 13.49 -13.51 -0.65
CA ALA A 313 13.24 -14.95 -0.64
C ALA A 313 12.18 -15.35 0.41
N GLY A 314 11.05 -15.87 -0.07
CA GLY A 314 9.94 -16.33 0.77
C GLY A 314 9.06 -15.21 1.34
N LEU A 315 7.82 -15.55 1.69
CA LEU A 315 6.79 -14.57 2.07
C LEU A 315 7.17 -13.75 3.31
N ALA A 316 7.89 -14.33 4.28
CA ALA A 316 8.32 -13.62 5.49
C ALA A 316 9.31 -12.50 5.19
N MET A 317 10.28 -12.73 4.29
CA MET A 317 11.21 -11.69 3.85
C MET A 317 10.47 -10.63 3.04
N ARG A 318 9.57 -11.04 2.14
CA ARG A 318 8.76 -10.11 1.33
C ARG A 318 7.93 -9.17 2.20
N ALA A 319 7.25 -9.72 3.21
CA ALA A 319 6.51 -8.97 4.22
C ALA A 319 7.39 -7.97 4.97
N LYS A 320 8.58 -8.41 5.44
CA LYS A 320 9.54 -7.55 6.13
C LYS A 320 10.04 -6.41 5.24
N THR A 321 10.39 -6.69 3.99
CA THR A 321 10.80 -5.68 3.01
C THR A 321 9.67 -4.71 2.73
N MET A 322 8.44 -5.18 2.55
CA MET A 322 7.27 -4.32 2.35
C MET A 322 7.03 -3.37 3.54
N LYS A 323 7.19 -3.86 4.79
CA LYS A 323 7.14 -2.98 5.98
C LYS A 323 8.25 -1.92 5.99
N LYS A 324 9.47 -2.27 5.57
CA LYS A 324 10.57 -1.30 5.40
C LYS A 324 10.22 -0.25 4.34
N LEU A 325 9.69 -0.66 3.19
CA LEU A 325 9.22 0.23 2.14
C LEU A 325 8.15 1.19 2.66
N ARG A 326 7.16 0.66 3.38
CA ARG A 326 6.08 1.49 3.93
C ARG A 326 6.63 2.50 4.92
N LYS A 327 7.52 2.11 5.83
CA LYS A 327 8.20 3.02 6.76
C LYS A 327 8.94 4.14 6.03
N GLU A 328 9.61 3.82 4.92
CA GLU A 328 10.36 4.79 4.13
C GLU A 328 9.45 5.76 3.35
N LEU A 329 8.35 5.25 2.78
CA LEU A 329 7.31 6.05 2.12
C LEU A 329 6.52 6.91 3.11
N ASP A 330 6.41 6.49 4.37
CA ASP A 330 5.76 7.26 5.42
C ASP A 330 6.52 8.56 5.75
N CYS A 331 7.78 8.69 5.33
CA CYS A 331 8.53 9.94 5.41
C CYS A 331 8.07 11.01 4.40
N LEU A 332 7.27 10.66 3.38
CA LEU A 332 6.72 11.61 2.39
C LEU A 332 5.55 12.43 2.97
N PRO A 333 5.13 13.56 2.38
CA PRO A 333 3.95 14.29 2.86
C PRO A 333 2.62 13.71 2.35
N TYR A 334 2.65 12.66 1.54
CA TYR A 334 1.47 11.97 0.99
C TYR A 334 1.63 10.45 1.11
N TYR A 335 0.54 9.72 0.85
CA TYR A 335 0.56 8.26 0.74
C TYR A 335 0.89 7.87 -0.70
N GLN A 336 1.90 7.01 -0.88
CA GLN A 336 2.26 6.44 -2.18
C GLN A 336 1.76 4.99 -2.23
N PRO A 337 0.80 4.66 -3.11
CA PRO A 337 0.39 3.28 -3.31
C PRO A 337 1.48 2.42 -3.95
N ILE A 338 1.54 1.15 -3.55
CA ILE A 338 2.42 0.13 -4.11
C ILE A 338 1.61 -0.97 -4.81
N HIS A 339 1.97 -1.25 -6.06
CA HIS A 339 1.50 -2.40 -6.82
C HIS A 339 2.53 -3.52 -6.73
N LEU A 340 2.10 -4.74 -6.41
CA LEU A 340 2.95 -5.93 -6.45
C LEU A 340 2.63 -6.76 -7.69
N LEU A 341 3.63 -6.87 -8.58
CA LEU A 341 3.49 -7.60 -9.83
C LEU A 341 3.55 -9.11 -9.58
N GLY A 342 2.57 -9.83 -10.12
CA GLY A 342 2.49 -11.29 -10.09
C GLY A 342 2.10 -11.88 -8.72
N THR A 343 1.35 -11.14 -7.91
CA THR A 343 0.83 -11.56 -6.60
C THR A 343 -0.66 -11.86 -6.66
N GLY A 344 -1.07 -13.01 -7.22
CA GLY A 344 -2.48 -13.41 -7.19
C GLY A 344 -2.85 -14.38 -6.06
N ASN A 345 -1.88 -14.96 -5.34
CA ASN A 345 -2.19 -15.94 -4.30
C ASN A 345 -2.91 -15.28 -3.09
N PRO A 346 -4.10 -15.76 -2.67
CA PRO A 346 -4.89 -15.11 -1.62
C PRO A 346 -4.14 -14.96 -0.28
N TRP A 347 -3.33 -15.94 0.12
CA TRP A 347 -2.54 -15.86 1.36
C TRP A 347 -1.40 -14.84 1.23
N SER A 348 -0.70 -14.82 0.09
CA SER A 348 0.33 -13.80 -0.15
C SER A 348 -0.28 -12.40 -0.15
N ILE A 349 -1.41 -12.19 -0.85
CA ILE A 349 -2.12 -10.91 -0.87
C ILE A 349 -2.49 -10.51 0.56
N ALA A 350 -3.11 -11.40 1.34
CA ALA A 350 -3.54 -11.10 2.70
C ALA A 350 -2.39 -10.61 3.60
N VAL A 351 -1.24 -11.30 3.56
CA VAL A 351 -0.04 -10.89 4.31
C VAL A 351 0.54 -9.59 3.79
N LEU A 352 0.68 -9.43 2.47
CA LEU A 352 1.34 -8.26 1.87
C LEU A 352 0.47 -7.00 1.95
N VAL A 353 -0.85 -7.13 1.91
CA VAL A 353 -1.81 -6.07 2.24
C VAL A 353 -1.62 -5.59 3.67
N ALA A 354 -1.49 -6.51 4.63
CA ALA A 354 -1.22 -6.19 6.03
C ALA A 354 0.19 -5.61 6.24
N ALA A 355 1.14 -5.95 5.36
CA ALA A 355 2.45 -5.32 5.28
C ALA A 355 2.42 -3.92 4.67
N GLY A 356 1.30 -3.53 4.04
CA GLY A 356 1.07 -2.21 3.46
C GLY A 356 1.22 -2.13 1.94
N ALA A 357 1.09 -3.22 1.18
CA ALA A 357 0.92 -3.18 -0.28
C ALA A 357 -0.53 -2.89 -0.67
N ASP A 358 -0.76 -2.25 -1.82
CA ASP A 358 -2.05 -1.64 -2.17
C ASP A 358 -2.78 -2.30 -3.34
N THR A 359 -2.07 -2.64 -4.39
CA THR A 359 -2.69 -3.29 -5.54
C THR A 359 -1.86 -4.47 -5.99
N PHE A 360 -2.50 -5.41 -6.65
CA PHE A 360 -1.91 -6.68 -7.02
C PHE A 360 -2.40 -7.04 -8.41
N ASP A 361 -1.67 -7.89 -9.11
CA ASP A 361 -2.16 -8.58 -10.29
C ASP A 361 -1.77 -10.05 -10.23
N GLY A 362 -2.48 -10.89 -10.98
CA GLY A 362 -2.17 -12.32 -11.02
C GLY A 362 -3.01 -13.10 -12.01
N LEU A 363 -2.50 -14.28 -12.37
CA LEU A 363 -3.15 -15.25 -13.26
C LEU A 363 -3.88 -16.35 -12.48
N GLU A 364 -3.87 -16.29 -11.14
CA GLU A 364 -4.38 -17.33 -10.26
C GLU A 364 -5.87 -17.62 -10.47
N TRP A 365 -6.64 -16.63 -10.92
CA TRP A 365 -8.05 -16.78 -11.28
C TRP A 365 -8.28 -17.80 -12.42
N CYS A 366 -7.30 -18.00 -13.30
CA CYS A 366 -7.40 -18.89 -14.45
C CYS A 366 -6.36 -20.02 -14.47
N ARG A 367 -5.41 -20.04 -13.52
CA ARG A 367 -4.36 -21.07 -13.43
C ARG A 367 -4.67 -22.23 -12.50
N PHE A 368 -5.45 -21.97 -11.46
CA PHE A 368 -5.64 -22.89 -10.35
C PHE A 368 -7.13 -23.12 -10.08
N ALA A 369 -7.45 -24.11 -9.26
CA ALA A 369 -8.75 -24.19 -8.61
C ALA A 369 -8.61 -23.60 -7.19
N VAL A 370 -9.52 -22.70 -6.81
CA VAL A 370 -9.53 -22.12 -5.46
C VAL A 370 -10.34 -23.02 -4.52
N ASP A 371 -9.80 -23.30 -3.34
CA ASP A 371 -10.60 -23.73 -2.18
C ASP A 371 -11.19 -22.48 -1.51
N PRO A 372 -12.49 -22.20 -1.67
CA PRO A 372 -13.11 -20.97 -1.17
C PRO A 372 -13.19 -20.92 0.36
N VAL A 373 -13.06 -22.06 1.05
CA VAL A 373 -13.16 -22.14 2.51
C VAL A 373 -11.80 -21.83 3.17
N GLN A 374 -10.72 -22.28 2.56
CA GLN A 374 -9.35 -22.10 3.09
C GLN A 374 -8.55 -21.01 2.38
N GLY A 375 -9.05 -20.47 1.26
CA GLY A 375 -8.34 -19.52 0.42
C GLY A 375 -7.05 -20.10 -0.21
N ARG A 376 -7.01 -21.42 -0.41
CA ARG A 376 -5.84 -22.12 -0.95
C ARG A 376 -5.99 -22.37 -2.44
N LEU A 377 -4.86 -22.33 -3.14
CA LEU A 377 -4.79 -22.67 -4.55
C LEU A 377 -4.39 -24.12 -4.74
N HIS A 378 -5.14 -24.82 -5.56
CA HIS A 378 -4.93 -26.21 -5.91
C HIS A 378 -4.73 -26.36 -7.41
N HIS A 379 -4.19 -27.51 -7.82
CA HIS A 379 -4.09 -27.85 -9.22
C HIS A 379 -5.44 -27.64 -9.93
N PHE A 380 -5.43 -27.11 -11.15
CA PHE A 380 -6.64 -26.71 -11.88
C PHE A 380 -7.70 -27.82 -11.97
N GLN A 381 -7.24 -29.07 -12.10
CA GLN A 381 -8.09 -30.27 -12.19
C GLN A 381 -8.76 -30.69 -10.86
N HIS A 382 -8.46 -30.02 -9.75
CA HIS A 382 -9.05 -30.33 -8.45
C HIS A 382 -10.39 -29.60 -8.20
N PHE A 383 -10.92 -28.87 -9.18
CA PHE A 383 -12.12 -28.06 -9.04
C PHE A 383 -13.33 -28.83 -8.48
N ASP A 384 -13.50 -30.09 -8.86
CA ASP A 384 -14.64 -30.92 -8.44
C ASP A 384 -14.70 -31.12 -6.91
N PHE A 385 -13.57 -30.95 -6.19
CA PHE A 385 -13.54 -31.00 -4.72
C PHE A 385 -14.08 -29.73 -4.04
N PHE A 386 -14.27 -28.65 -4.80
CA PHE A 386 -14.53 -27.30 -4.27
C PHE A 386 -15.81 -26.65 -4.81
N GLN A 387 -16.37 -27.14 -5.92
CA GLN A 387 -17.57 -26.56 -6.55
C GLN A 387 -18.74 -26.37 -5.56
N ASP A 388 -18.97 -27.34 -4.68
CA ASP A 388 -20.07 -27.32 -3.70
C ASP A 388 -19.73 -26.58 -2.40
N LYS A 389 -18.49 -26.08 -2.27
CA LYS A 389 -17.99 -25.39 -1.07
C LYS A 389 -18.05 -23.86 -1.19
N ALA A 390 -18.26 -23.33 -2.39
CA ALA A 390 -18.37 -21.90 -2.61
C ALA A 390 -19.68 -21.35 -2.02
N THR A 391 -19.64 -20.11 -1.52
CA THR A 391 -20.87 -19.37 -1.19
C THR A 391 -21.73 -19.28 -2.43
N ARG A 392 -22.98 -19.76 -2.34
CA ARG A 392 -23.83 -19.82 -3.52
C ARG A 392 -24.34 -18.43 -3.91
N THR A 393 -24.10 -18.03 -5.17
CA THR A 393 -24.61 -16.78 -5.73
C THR A 393 -25.46 -17.05 -6.97
N GLN A 394 -26.36 -16.11 -7.30
CA GLN A 394 -27.17 -16.19 -8.53
C GLN A 394 -26.31 -16.29 -9.80
N PHE A 395 -25.10 -15.73 -9.75
CA PHE A 395 -24.15 -15.83 -10.86
C PHE A 395 -23.68 -17.28 -11.05
N LEU A 396 -23.31 -17.97 -9.97
CA LEU A 396 -22.91 -19.38 -10.03
C LEU A 396 -24.08 -20.31 -10.43
N ASP A 397 -25.31 -19.98 -10.03
CA ASP A 397 -26.52 -20.66 -10.53
C ASP A 397 -26.65 -20.59 -12.06
N LEU A 398 -26.40 -19.41 -12.63
CA LEU A 398 -26.41 -19.22 -14.08
C LEU A 398 -25.26 -19.98 -14.76
N VAL A 399 -24.06 -19.98 -14.17
CA VAL A 399 -22.91 -20.70 -14.71
C VAL A 399 -23.20 -22.21 -14.79
N ASP A 400 -23.75 -22.79 -13.73
CA ASP A 400 -24.06 -24.22 -13.70
C ASP A 400 -25.17 -24.59 -14.69
N ALA A 401 -26.18 -23.73 -14.81
CA ALA A 401 -27.30 -23.92 -15.72
C ALA A 401 -26.94 -23.72 -17.20
N THR A 402 -25.76 -23.19 -17.52
CA THR A 402 -25.32 -22.93 -18.90
C THR A 402 -24.43 -24.08 -19.40
N PRO A 403 -24.95 -25.03 -20.22
CA PRO A 403 -24.19 -26.19 -20.67
C PRO A 403 -23.03 -25.84 -21.61
N GLU A 404 -23.08 -24.69 -22.29
CA GLU A 404 -22.05 -24.23 -23.23
C GLU A 404 -20.75 -23.80 -22.55
N ILE A 405 -20.77 -23.56 -21.23
CA ILE A 405 -19.56 -23.21 -20.48
C ILE A 405 -18.74 -24.49 -20.26
N GLU A 406 -17.60 -24.57 -20.93
CA GLU A 406 -16.65 -25.67 -20.77
C GLU A 406 -15.97 -25.65 -19.39
N TYR A 407 -15.31 -26.76 -19.04
CA TYR A 407 -14.66 -26.95 -17.74
C TYR A 407 -13.79 -25.75 -17.32
N ALA A 408 -12.86 -25.32 -18.19
CA ALA A 408 -11.97 -24.22 -17.85
C ALA A 408 -12.73 -22.92 -17.54
N GLY A 409 -13.76 -22.62 -18.35
CA GLY A 409 -14.65 -21.48 -18.13
C GLY A 409 -15.37 -21.56 -16.78
N ARG A 410 -15.86 -22.74 -16.39
CA ARG A 410 -16.49 -22.94 -15.07
C ARG A 410 -15.52 -22.67 -13.93
N VAL A 411 -14.33 -23.29 -13.96
CA VAL A 411 -13.30 -23.07 -12.92
C VAL A 411 -12.98 -21.59 -12.78
N ALA A 412 -12.73 -20.90 -13.90
CA ALA A 412 -12.39 -19.49 -13.91
C ALA A 412 -13.52 -18.61 -13.35
N LEU A 413 -14.77 -18.86 -13.74
CA LEU A 413 -15.92 -18.09 -13.25
C LEU A 413 -16.17 -18.28 -11.75
N TYR A 414 -15.98 -19.49 -11.23
CA TYR A 414 -16.02 -19.77 -9.79
C TYR A 414 -14.90 -19.04 -9.05
N ASN A 415 -13.67 -19.10 -9.55
CA ASN A 415 -12.55 -18.38 -8.98
C ASN A 415 -12.76 -16.85 -8.99
N LEU A 416 -13.30 -16.30 -10.08
CA LEU A 416 -13.59 -14.88 -10.19
C LEU A 416 -14.66 -14.42 -9.19
N GLU A 417 -15.66 -15.24 -8.93
CA GLU A 417 -16.65 -14.95 -7.89
C GLU A 417 -16.01 -14.98 -6.49
N TYR A 418 -15.11 -15.93 -6.22
CA TYR A 418 -14.28 -15.90 -5.01
C TYR A 418 -13.44 -14.62 -4.90
N TYR A 419 -12.71 -14.22 -5.94
CA TYR A 419 -11.87 -13.01 -5.90
C TYR A 419 -12.67 -11.72 -5.74
N LYS A 420 -13.91 -11.70 -6.24
CA LYS A 420 -14.84 -10.58 -6.04
C LYS A 420 -15.23 -10.43 -4.57
N GLU A 421 -15.60 -11.53 -3.90
CA GLU A 421 -15.90 -11.53 -2.46
C GLU A 421 -14.64 -11.21 -1.64
N PHE A 422 -13.53 -11.91 -1.92
CA PHE A 422 -12.23 -11.66 -1.28
C PHE A 422 -11.81 -10.19 -1.40
N GLY A 423 -11.95 -9.58 -2.58
CA GLY A 423 -11.63 -8.17 -2.80
C GLY A 423 -12.55 -7.21 -2.05
N ARG A 424 -13.85 -7.53 -1.90
CA ARG A 424 -14.78 -6.75 -1.08
C ARG A 424 -14.36 -6.80 0.38
N ASP A 425 -14.18 -8.00 0.92
CA ASP A 425 -13.82 -8.21 2.32
C ASP A 425 -12.47 -7.55 2.63
N MET A 426 -11.48 -7.69 1.73
CA MET A 426 -10.20 -7.00 1.81
C MET A 426 -10.38 -5.48 2.01
N ARG A 427 -11.21 -4.83 1.20
CA ARG A 427 -11.47 -3.38 1.31
C ARG A 427 -12.21 -3.02 2.58
N ASP A 428 -13.20 -3.81 2.98
CA ASP A 428 -14.01 -3.55 4.17
C ASP A 428 -13.13 -3.56 5.43
N PHE A 429 -12.29 -4.57 5.62
CA PHE A 429 -11.39 -4.67 6.77
C PHE A 429 -10.31 -3.57 6.81
N ILE A 430 -9.83 -3.14 5.65
CA ILE A 430 -8.83 -2.06 5.57
C ILE A 430 -9.47 -0.70 5.82
N SER A 431 -10.73 -0.50 5.42
CA SER A 431 -11.49 0.71 5.74
C SER A 431 -11.71 0.87 7.25
N THR A 432 -11.73 -0.24 8.00
CA THR A 432 -11.75 -0.24 9.47
C THR A 432 -10.36 -0.18 10.12
N ASN A 433 -9.31 0.06 9.34
CA ASN A 433 -7.91 0.13 9.75
C ASN A 433 -7.37 -1.15 10.40
N ASP A 434 -7.93 -2.32 10.05
CA ASP A 434 -7.51 -3.61 10.60
C ASP A 434 -7.19 -4.64 9.50
N ALA A 435 -6.12 -4.36 8.75
CA ALA A 435 -5.58 -5.28 7.75
C ALA A 435 -5.08 -6.60 8.35
N ARG A 436 -4.84 -6.66 9.67
CA ARG A 436 -4.39 -7.87 10.37
C ARG A 436 -5.54 -8.85 10.58
N LEU A 437 -6.72 -8.36 10.95
CA LEU A 437 -7.93 -9.17 11.04
C LEU A 437 -8.31 -9.78 9.68
N PHE A 438 -8.15 -9.03 8.59
CA PHE A 438 -8.30 -9.60 7.25
C PHE A 438 -7.36 -10.79 7.04
N ALA A 439 -6.07 -10.61 7.33
CA ALA A 439 -5.09 -11.68 7.16
C ALA A 439 -5.37 -12.89 8.07
N LEU A 440 -5.78 -12.67 9.31
CA LEU A 440 -6.20 -13.73 10.24
C LEU A 440 -7.44 -14.49 9.73
N GLY A 441 -8.41 -13.78 9.15
CA GLY A 441 -9.62 -14.38 8.59
C GLY A 441 -9.32 -15.25 7.37
N VAL A 442 -8.49 -14.77 6.45
CA VAL A 442 -8.07 -15.51 5.25
C VAL A 442 -7.20 -16.71 5.63
N MET A 443 -6.31 -16.55 6.61
CA MET A 443 -5.39 -17.59 7.08
C MET A 443 -5.94 -18.35 8.28
N ASN A 444 -7.23 -18.68 8.27
CA ASN A 444 -7.96 -19.32 9.39
C ASN A 444 -7.38 -20.68 9.86
N SER A 445 -6.49 -21.28 9.08
CA SER A 445 -5.79 -22.53 9.40
C SER A 445 -4.55 -22.31 10.29
N PHE A 446 -4.15 -21.05 10.53
CA PHE A 446 -3.03 -20.69 11.40
C PHE A 446 -3.54 -20.03 12.68
N THR A 447 -2.88 -20.29 13.80
CA THR A 447 -3.15 -19.53 15.02
C THR A 447 -2.54 -18.13 14.92
N SER A 448 -3.04 -17.19 15.72
CA SER A 448 -2.42 -15.86 15.84
C SER A 448 -0.93 -15.97 16.21
N GLU A 449 -0.57 -16.91 17.09
CA GLU A 449 0.82 -17.14 17.50
C GLU A 449 1.70 -17.64 16.34
N ASP A 450 1.18 -18.52 15.49
CA ASP A 450 1.90 -18.97 14.30
C ASP A 450 2.20 -17.81 13.34
N LEU A 451 1.20 -16.95 13.10
CA LEU A 451 1.38 -15.78 12.24
C LEU A 451 2.31 -14.73 12.86
N LYS A 452 2.26 -14.52 14.18
CA LYS A 452 3.23 -13.68 14.90
C LYS A 452 4.65 -14.20 14.74
N LYS A 453 4.85 -15.51 14.84
CA LYS A 453 6.17 -16.14 14.68
C LYS A 453 6.70 -16.01 13.24
N LEU A 454 5.83 -16.15 12.24
CA LEU A 454 6.20 -16.06 10.82
C LEU A 454 6.38 -14.62 10.34
N PHE A 455 5.53 -13.69 10.82
CA PHE A 455 5.48 -12.30 10.38
C PHE A 455 5.41 -11.32 11.57
N PRO A 456 6.45 -11.28 12.42
CA PRO A 456 6.45 -10.48 13.65
C PRO A 456 6.34 -8.97 13.40
N GLU A 457 6.67 -8.50 12.19
CA GLU A 457 6.57 -7.09 11.81
C GLU A 457 5.12 -6.66 11.46
N ILE A 458 4.21 -7.62 11.32
CA ILE A 458 2.81 -7.41 10.93
C ILE A 458 1.90 -7.71 12.12
N PHE A 459 2.08 -8.88 12.73
CA PHE A 459 1.26 -9.33 13.85
C PHE A 459 2.06 -9.10 15.14
N THR A 460 1.71 -8.03 15.86
CA THR A 460 2.23 -7.73 17.20
C THR A 460 1.11 -7.78 18.22
#